data_AF-A0A1I2E231-F1
#
_entry.id   AF-A0A1I2E231-F1
#
_cell.length_a   1.000
_cell.length_b   1.000
_cell.length_c   1.000
_cell.angle_alpha   90.00
_cell.angle_beta   90.00
_cell.angle_gamma   90.00
#
_symmetry.space_group_name_H-M   'P 1'
#
loop_
_entity.id
_entity.type
_entity.pdbx_description
1 polymer ?
#
loop_
_entity_poly.entity_id
_entity_poly.type
_entity_poly.pdbx_seq_one_letter_code
_entity_poly.pdbx_strand_id
1 'polypeptide(L)'
;MSVASYSYQLQPARVRVEFFRLLPISLFVVAFGAAFGLAATQKGLEPLQAMLMSATVFAGASQFAAVDMWGTEVSVLPMIAVVFAINSRHLLMGASLYPMLRDVSPGKRYGLLLLLTDANWAVSAQEYQSGRRNLEVILGGGLALWLAWIIGTGLGVYFGGLLQDPKSLGLDMVLGCFLLAMALGGKKSPRVLVAWTVTALASLAAWKWLPANTHVVVGALAGGAIGFFWLERKPAPASDAEDSTHDR
;
A
#
# COMPACT_ATOMS: atom_id res chain seq x y z
N MET A 1 10.83 -24.09 27.71
CA MET A 1 10.35 -23.12 26.71
C MET A 1 9.94 -23.91 25.47
N SER A 2 8.65 -23.93 25.13
CA SER A 2 8.15 -24.63 23.94
C SER A 2 8.70 -23.92 22.70
N VAL A 3 9.44 -24.64 21.86
CA VAL A 3 9.90 -24.11 20.57
C VAL A 3 8.65 -23.98 19.70
N ALA A 4 8.13 -22.75 19.57
CA ALA A 4 6.99 -22.46 18.72
C ALA A 4 7.30 -22.99 17.30
N SER A 5 6.58 -24.05 16.90
CA SER A 5 6.74 -24.68 15.61
C SER A 5 5.89 -23.90 14.60
N TYR A 6 6.54 -23.06 13.81
CA TYR A 6 5.89 -22.29 12.74
C TYR A 6 5.66 -23.20 11.53
N SER A 7 4.40 -23.37 11.12
CA SER A 7 4.03 -24.32 10.06
C SER A 7 4.31 -23.80 8.65
N TYR A 8 4.50 -22.49 8.47
CA TYR A 8 4.76 -21.90 7.16
C TYR A 8 6.25 -21.72 6.88
N GLN A 9 6.74 -22.35 5.82
CA GLN A 9 8.12 -22.25 5.35
C GLN A 9 8.15 -21.59 3.97
N LEU A 10 8.88 -20.47 3.87
CA LEU A 10 9.12 -19.79 2.60
C LEU A 10 9.99 -20.65 1.69
N GLN A 11 9.57 -20.84 0.44
CA GLN A 11 10.31 -21.62 -0.54
C GLN A 11 11.11 -20.70 -1.48
N PRO A 12 12.46 -20.77 -1.50
CA PRO A 12 13.29 -19.89 -2.33
C PRO A 12 12.95 -19.92 -3.83
N ALA A 13 12.59 -21.11 -4.35
CA ALA A 13 12.15 -21.26 -5.74
C ALA A 13 10.88 -20.44 -6.04
N ARG A 14 9.91 -20.44 -5.13
CA ARG A 14 8.67 -19.64 -5.27
C ARG A 14 8.94 -18.16 -5.14
N VAL A 15 9.81 -17.74 -4.21
CA VAL A 15 10.24 -16.33 -4.08
C VAL A 15 10.81 -15.82 -5.41
N ARG A 16 11.67 -16.61 -6.06
CA ARG A 16 12.21 -16.27 -7.38
C ARG A 16 11.12 -16.15 -8.43
N VAL A 17 10.18 -17.10 -8.48
CA VAL A 17 9.06 -17.05 -9.43
C VAL A 17 8.22 -15.78 -9.23
N GLU A 18 7.88 -15.44 -8.00
CA GLU A 18 7.07 -14.26 -7.70
C GLU A 18 7.81 -12.94 -7.98
N PHE A 19 9.14 -12.91 -7.83
CA PHE A 19 9.97 -11.79 -8.26
C PHE A 19 9.78 -11.52 -9.76
N PHE A 20 9.93 -12.55 -10.60
CA PHE A 20 9.74 -12.41 -12.05
C PHE A 20 8.27 -12.12 -12.43
N ARG A 21 7.31 -12.67 -11.68
CA ARG A 21 5.88 -12.44 -11.90
C ARG A 21 5.48 -10.97 -11.78
N LEU A 22 6.11 -10.21 -10.86
CA LEU A 22 5.78 -8.79 -10.66
C LEU A 22 6.65 -7.83 -11.48
N LEU A 23 7.57 -8.31 -12.32
CA LEU A 23 8.35 -7.42 -13.21
C LEU A 23 7.48 -6.55 -14.14
N PRO A 24 6.38 -7.04 -14.74
CA PRO A 24 5.52 -6.18 -15.57
C PRO A 24 4.93 -5.01 -14.79
N ILE A 25 4.50 -5.23 -13.54
CA ILE A 25 4.01 -4.15 -12.66
C ILE A 25 5.17 -3.23 -12.25
N SER A 26 6.35 -3.81 -12.04
CA SER A 26 7.55 -3.07 -11.65
C SER A 26 7.97 -2.02 -12.69
N LEU A 27 7.69 -2.24 -13.99
CA LEU A 27 7.93 -1.22 -15.03
C LEU A 27 7.14 0.07 -14.77
N PHE A 28 5.87 -0.06 -14.36
CA PHE A 28 5.08 1.10 -13.95
C PHE A 28 5.67 1.76 -12.69
N VAL A 29 6.14 0.95 -11.73
CA VAL A 29 6.76 1.45 -10.50
C VAL A 29 8.05 2.23 -10.78
N VAL A 30 8.84 1.87 -11.81
CA VAL A 30 9.99 2.68 -12.25
C VAL A 30 9.54 4.07 -12.70
N ALA A 31 8.53 4.15 -13.57
CA ALA A 31 8.01 5.44 -14.03
C ALA A 31 7.45 6.28 -12.87
N PHE A 32 6.75 5.63 -11.95
CA PHE A 32 6.20 6.29 -10.76
C PHE A 32 7.29 6.77 -9.80
N GLY A 33 8.33 5.97 -9.58
CA GLY A 33 9.51 6.38 -8.83
C GLY A 33 10.25 7.54 -9.49
N ALA A 34 10.33 7.57 -10.82
CA ALA A 34 10.94 8.69 -11.54
C ALA A 34 10.15 9.99 -11.37
N ALA A 35 8.83 9.92 -11.40
CA ALA A 35 7.97 11.06 -11.06
C ALA A 35 8.27 11.56 -9.63
N PHE A 36 8.45 10.65 -8.67
CA PHE A 36 8.78 10.99 -7.29
C PHE A 36 10.16 11.67 -7.18
N GLY A 37 11.20 11.09 -7.78
CA GLY A 37 12.55 11.64 -7.73
C GLY A 37 12.63 13.06 -8.31
N LEU A 38 11.92 13.30 -9.41
CA LEU A 38 11.78 14.64 -9.98
C LEU A 38 11.02 15.59 -9.04
N ALA A 39 9.89 15.17 -8.47
CA ALA A 39 9.12 15.99 -7.54
C ALA A 39 9.91 16.34 -6.27
N ALA A 40 10.67 15.39 -5.73
CA ALA A 40 11.52 15.58 -4.55
C ALA A 40 12.60 16.63 -4.79
N THR A 41 13.33 16.53 -5.93
CA THR A 41 14.37 17.51 -6.28
C THR A 41 13.79 18.90 -6.57
N GLN A 42 12.62 18.99 -7.20
CA GLN A 42 11.91 20.26 -7.40
C GLN A 42 11.48 20.94 -6.10
N LYS A 43 11.21 20.16 -5.04
CA LYS A 43 10.90 20.65 -3.69
C LYS A 43 12.17 20.87 -2.84
N GLY A 44 13.36 20.78 -3.43
CA GLY A 44 14.63 21.12 -2.81
C GLY A 44 15.24 20.00 -1.95
N LEU A 45 14.75 18.76 -2.03
CA LEU A 45 15.45 17.63 -1.41
C LEU A 45 16.76 17.36 -2.15
N GLU A 46 17.82 17.10 -1.39
CA GLU A 46 19.06 16.63 -1.98
C GLU A 46 18.89 15.23 -2.58
N PRO A 47 19.65 14.88 -3.65
CA PRO A 47 19.61 13.55 -4.26
C PRO A 47 19.71 12.40 -3.25
N LEU A 48 20.62 12.51 -2.28
CA LEU A 48 20.81 11.49 -1.27
C LEU A 48 19.60 11.39 -0.32
N GLN A 49 18.98 12.51 0.05
CA GLN A 49 17.79 12.52 0.91
C GLN A 49 16.62 11.83 0.21
N ALA A 50 16.38 12.13 -1.07
CA ALA A 50 15.33 11.49 -1.86
C ALA A 50 15.58 9.97 -2.01
N MET A 51 16.81 9.57 -2.30
CA MET A 51 17.18 8.15 -2.42
C MET A 51 17.05 7.38 -1.10
N LEU A 52 17.50 7.97 0.01
CA LEU A 52 17.35 7.37 1.34
C LEU A 52 15.88 7.25 1.74
N MET A 53 15.07 8.27 1.44
CA MET A 53 13.63 8.22 1.66
C MET A 53 13.01 7.06 0.89
N SER A 54 13.33 6.89 -0.40
CA SER A 54 12.80 5.77 -1.20
C SER A 54 13.30 4.40 -0.77
N ALA A 55 14.52 4.30 -0.26
CA ALA A 55 15.07 3.04 0.23
C ALA A 55 14.44 2.60 1.56
N THR A 56 14.08 3.55 2.43
CA THR A 56 13.63 3.28 3.80
C THR A 56 12.12 3.38 3.99
N VAL A 57 11.46 4.27 3.24
CA VAL A 57 10.02 4.50 3.27
C VAL A 57 9.41 3.92 2.01
N PHE A 58 9.13 2.61 2.03
CA PHE A 58 8.56 1.92 0.88
C PHE A 58 7.04 2.16 0.77
N ALA A 59 6.66 3.43 0.59
CA ALA A 59 5.27 3.88 0.55
C ALA A 59 5.13 5.15 -0.28
N GLY A 60 5.12 5.02 -1.61
CA GLY A 60 5.20 6.15 -2.56
C GLY A 60 4.16 7.24 -2.32
N ALA A 61 2.89 6.90 -2.07
CA ALA A 61 1.85 7.90 -1.79
C ALA A 61 2.18 8.79 -0.58
N SER A 62 2.76 8.21 0.48
CA SER A 62 3.17 8.97 1.65
C SER A 62 4.42 9.81 1.39
N GLN A 63 5.32 9.35 0.51
CA GLN A 63 6.50 10.13 0.12
C GLN A 63 6.09 11.37 -0.69
N PHE A 64 5.18 11.25 -1.64
CA PHE A 64 4.63 12.41 -2.36
C PHE A 64 3.93 13.39 -1.42
N ALA A 65 3.13 12.91 -0.47
CA ALA A 65 2.48 13.77 0.51
C ALA A 65 3.49 14.52 1.39
N ALA A 66 4.54 13.83 1.84
CA ALA A 66 5.60 14.45 2.63
C ALA A 66 6.42 15.46 1.81
N VAL A 67 6.73 15.15 0.54
CA VAL A 67 7.39 16.07 -0.39
C VAL A 67 6.53 17.29 -0.72
N ASP A 68 5.20 17.14 -0.80
CA ASP A 68 4.32 18.27 -1.04
C ASP A 68 4.33 19.28 0.13
N MET A 69 4.41 18.74 1.35
CA MET A 69 4.56 19.49 2.60
C MET A 69 6.01 19.94 2.88
N TRP A 70 6.95 19.65 1.98
CA TRP A 70 8.36 19.99 2.14
C TRP A 70 8.63 21.44 1.73
N GLY A 71 9.30 22.21 2.59
CA GLY A 71 9.54 23.63 2.39
C GLY A 71 10.27 24.27 3.59
N THR A 72 10.31 25.61 3.64
CA THR A 72 11.07 26.37 4.64
C THR A 72 10.56 26.16 6.07
N GLU A 73 9.25 25.98 6.25
CA GLU A 73 8.61 25.68 7.53
C GLU A 73 7.89 24.33 7.46
N VAL A 74 8.62 23.25 7.72
CA VAL A 74 8.03 21.91 7.77
C VAL A 74 7.25 21.73 9.06
N SER A 75 5.91 21.72 8.95
CA SER A 75 5.04 21.35 10.06
C SER A 75 5.09 19.83 10.29
N VAL A 76 6.07 19.38 11.08
CA VAL A 76 6.36 17.96 11.33
C VAL A 76 5.14 17.20 11.88
N LEU A 77 4.39 17.77 12.82
CA LEU A 77 3.23 17.11 13.41
C LEU A 77 2.11 16.84 12.38
N PRO A 78 1.63 17.84 11.60
CA PRO A 78 0.74 17.59 10.47
C PRO A 78 1.27 16.57 9.46
N MET A 79 2.57 16.62 9.14
CA MET A 79 3.17 15.66 8.21
C MET A 79 3.10 14.23 8.75
N ILE A 80 3.43 14.01 10.02
CA ILE A 80 3.29 12.71 10.69
C ILE A 80 1.83 12.24 10.62
N ALA A 81 0.87 13.11 10.92
CA ALA A 81 -0.55 12.76 10.88
C ALA A 81 -1.02 12.35 9.47
N VAL A 82 -0.61 13.08 8.44
CA VAL A 82 -0.94 12.76 7.04
C VAL A 82 -0.27 11.46 6.59
N VAL A 83 1.03 11.30 6.84
CA VAL A 83 1.78 10.09 6.51
C VAL A 83 1.21 8.88 7.23
N PHE A 84 0.89 9.02 8.52
CA PHE A 84 0.24 7.96 9.30
C PHE A 84 -1.15 7.62 8.76
N ALA A 85 -1.97 8.62 8.45
CA ALA A 85 -3.31 8.41 7.89
C ALA A 85 -3.24 7.64 6.56
N ILE A 86 -2.33 8.02 5.65
CA ILE A 86 -2.10 7.31 4.38
C ILE A 86 -1.61 5.88 4.64
N ASN A 87 -0.64 5.71 5.54
CA ASN A 87 0.01 4.42 5.77
C ASN A 87 -0.79 3.48 6.67
N SER A 88 -1.85 3.94 7.34
CA SER A 88 -2.78 3.10 8.10
C SER A 88 -3.32 1.93 7.28
N ARG A 89 -3.40 2.08 5.94
CA ARG A 89 -3.74 0.99 5.02
C ARG A 89 -2.81 -0.22 5.12
N HIS A 90 -1.52 -0.03 5.40
CA HIS A 90 -0.57 -1.13 5.61
C HIS A 90 -0.91 -1.94 6.87
N LEU A 91 -1.45 -1.30 7.91
CA LEU A 91 -1.95 -2.00 9.10
C LEU A 91 -3.13 -2.89 8.74
N LEU A 92 -4.09 -2.38 7.96
CA LEU A 92 -5.26 -3.13 7.50
C LEU A 92 -4.86 -4.27 6.55
N MET A 93 -3.94 -4.02 5.62
CA MET A 93 -3.37 -5.05 4.73
C MET A 93 -2.68 -6.14 5.54
N GLY A 94 -1.82 -5.77 6.49
CA GLY A 94 -1.16 -6.72 7.40
C GLY A 94 -2.14 -7.53 8.24
N ALA A 95 -3.19 -6.90 8.77
CA ALA A 95 -4.25 -7.57 9.52
C ALA A 95 -5.02 -8.57 8.64
N SER A 96 -5.33 -8.21 7.39
CA SER A 96 -6.01 -9.12 6.45
C SER A 96 -5.17 -10.35 6.08
N LEU A 97 -3.85 -10.23 6.07
CA LEU A 97 -2.91 -11.33 5.85
C LEU A 97 -2.53 -12.05 7.15
N TYR A 98 -2.97 -11.58 8.31
CA TYR A 98 -2.61 -12.16 9.60
C TYR A 98 -2.90 -13.66 9.73
N PRO A 99 -4.02 -14.21 9.21
CA PRO A 99 -4.26 -15.66 9.21
C PRO A 99 -3.16 -16.45 8.52
N MET A 100 -2.48 -15.86 7.54
CA MET A 100 -1.33 -16.45 6.88
C MET A 100 -0.02 -16.21 7.64
N LEU A 101 0.18 -14.96 8.08
CA LEU A 101 1.40 -14.50 8.73
C LEU A 101 1.59 -15.07 10.14
N ARG A 102 0.50 -15.44 10.84
CA ARG A 102 0.57 -15.99 12.20
C ARG A 102 1.38 -17.29 12.29
N ASP A 103 1.43 -18.02 11.18
CA ASP A 103 2.13 -19.30 11.02
C ASP A 103 3.61 -19.13 10.64
N VAL A 104 4.11 -17.89 10.58
CA VAL A 104 5.51 -17.51 10.34
C VAL A 104 6.10 -16.90 11.61
N SER A 105 7.41 -17.11 11.84
CA SER A 105 8.11 -16.54 13.00
C SER A 105 8.06 -15.00 13.01
N PRO A 106 8.02 -14.35 14.19
CA PRO A 106 7.90 -12.89 14.29
C PRO A 106 8.94 -12.12 13.46
N GLY A 107 10.21 -12.52 13.50
CA GLY A 107 11.26 -11.86 12.71
C GLY A 107 11.01 -11.92 11.20
N LYS A 108 10.64 -13.11 10.69
CA LYS A 108 10.28 -13.28 9.27
C LYS A 108 8.98 -12.53 8.93
N ARG A 109 8.00 -12.54 9.83
CA ARG A 109 6.72 -11.83 9.66
C ARG A 109 6.94 -10.33 9.48
N TYR A 110 7.68 -9.69 10.39
CA TYR A 110 7.97 -8.26 10.27
C TYR A 110 8.84 -7.96 9.05
N GLY A 111 9.80 -8.83 8.73
CA GLY A 111 10.59 -8.72 7.50
C GLY A 111 9.74 -8.76 6.22
N LEU A 112 8.72 -9.62 6.15
CA LEU A 112 7.76 -9.64 5.05
C LEU A 112 6.96 -8.34 4.98
N LEU A 113 6.51 -7.82 6.12
CA LEU A 113 5.71 -6.60 6.18
C LEU A 113 6.49 -5.34 5.74
N LEU A 114 7.82 -5.33 5.83
CA LEU A 114 8.66 -4.24 5.29
C LEU A 114 8.59 -4.15 3.75
N LEU A 115 8.27 -5.25 3.08
CA LEU A 115 8.16 -5.34 1.62
C LEU A 115 6.70 -5.35 1.14
N LEU A 116 5.75 -5.17 2.05
CA LEU A 116 4.33 -5.16 1.73
C LEU A 116 3.96 -3.88 0.96
N THR A 117 3.27 -4.05 -0.15
CA THR A 117 2.71 -2.98 -0.98
C THR A 117 1.30 -3.32 -1.39
N ASP A 118 0.56 -2.34 -1.90
CA ASP A 118 -0.79 -2.56 -2.40
C ASP A 118 -0.82 -3.62 -3.54
N ALA A 119 0.21 -3.65 -4.40
CA ALA A 119 0.29 -4.55 -5.55
C ALA A 119 0.52 -6.02 -5.14
N ASN A 120 1.53 -6.29 -4.31
CA ASN A 120 1.80 -7.67 -3.87
C ASN A 120 0.77 -8.15 -2.84
N TRP A 121 0.18 -7.25 -2.04
CA TRP A 121 -0.96 -7.55 -1.18
C TRP A 121 -2.16 -8.00 -2.00
N ALA A 122 -2.53 -7.27 -3.06
CA ALA A 122 -3.68 -7.61 -3.89
C ALA A 122 -3.57 -9.02 -4.48
N VAL A 123 -2.38 -9.39 -4.97
CA VAL A 123 -2.11 -10.75 -5.48
C VAL A 123 -2.21 -11.79 -4.35
N SER A 124 -1.56 -11.55 -3.20
CA SER A 124 -1.59 -12.48 -2.07
C SER A 124 -3.02 -12.67 -1.52
N ALA A 125 -3.78 -11.58 -1.38
CA ALA A 125 -5.15 -11.60 -0.91
C ALA A 125 -6.10 -12.31 -1.89
N GLN A 126 -5.92 -12.12 -3.19
CA GLN A 126 -6.68 -12.83 -4.21
C GLN A 126 -6.40 -14.33 -4.17
N GLU A 127 -5.13 -14.72 -4.02
CA GLU A 127 -4.75 -16.13 -3.91
C GLU A 127 -5.28 -16.76 -2.63
N TYR A 128 -5.25 -16.03 -1.51
CA TYR A 128 -5.83 -16.49 -0.26
C TYR A 128 -7.34 -16.76 -0.39
N GLN A 129 -8.08 -15.88 -1.07
CA GLN A 129 -9.49 -16.10 -1.37
C GLN A 129 -9.76 -17.31 -2.26
N SER A 130 -8.77 -17.75 -3.06
CA SER A 130 -8.83 -18.98 -3.86
C SER A 130 -8.32 -20.22 -3.10
N GLY A 131 -8.07 -20.12 -1.79
CA GLY A 131 -7.56 -21.20 -0.94
C GLY A 131 -6.05 -21.41 -0.99
N ARG A 132 -5.30 -20.54 -1.70
CA ARG A 132 -3.84 -20.63 -1.82
C ARG A 132 -3.14 -19.67 -0.86
N ARG A 133 -2.25 -20.20 -0.03
CA ARG A 133 -1.41 -19.39 0.87
C ARG A 133 -0.07 -19.14 0.19
N ASN A 134 0.17 -17.89 -0.22
CA ASN A 134 1.40 -17.46 -0.88
C ASN A 134 1.92 -16.17 -0.23
N LEU A 135 2.88 -16.31 0.68
CA LEU A 135 3.63 -15.19 1.27
C LEU A 135 4.90 -14.87 0.48
N GLU A 136 5.32 -15.75 -0.41
CA GLU A 136 6.47 -15.55 -1.30
C GLU A 136 6.24 -14.40 -2.27
N VAL A 137 4.99 -14.08 -2.62
CA VAL A 137 4.66 -12.89 -3.42
C VAL A 137 4.98 -11.59 -2.69
N ILE A 138 4.82 -11.57 -1.36
CA ILE A 138 5.18 -10.40 -0.54
C ILE A 138 6.70 -10.22 -0.54
N LEU A 139 7.45 -11.31 -0.40
CA LEU A 139 8.92 -11.27 -0.40
C LEU A 139 9.50 -11.01 -1.80
N GLY A 140 9.30 -11.93 -2.73
CA GLY A 140 9.89 -11.89 -4.06
C GLY A 140 9.33 -10.76 -4.91
N GLY A 141 7.99 -10.65 -4.96
CA GLY A 141 7.33 -9.54 -5.65
C GLY A 141 7.62 -8.19 -4.99
N GLY A 142 7.65 -8.13 -3.65
CA GLY A 142 8.04 -6.91 -2.93
C GLY A 142 9.46 -6.45 -3.22
N LEU A 143 10.43 -7.38 -3.30
CA LEU A 143 11.81 -7.06 -3.70
C LEU A 143 11.89 -6.50 -5.12
N ALA A 144 11.15 -7.07 -6.08
CA ALA A 144 11.11 -6.55 -7.45
C ALA A 144 10.58 -5.11 -7.48
N LEU A 145 9.47 -4.86 -6.78
CA LEU A 145 8.84 -3.54 -6.68
C LEU A 145 9.74 -2.54 -5.95
N TRP A 146 10.42 -2.96 -4.86
CA TRP A 146 11.31 -2.10 -4.09
C TRP A 146 12.54 -1.67 -4.91
N LEU A 147 13.18 -2.61 -5.61
CA LEU A 147 14.28 -2.31 -6.52
C LEU A 147 13.83 -1.36 -7.65
N ALA A 148 12.68 -1.64 -8.25
CA ALA A 148 12.11 -0.79 -9.29
C ALA A 148 11.81 0.64 -8.80
N TRP A 149 11.31 0.77 -7.56
CA TRP A 149 11.06 2.07 -6.94
C TRP A 149 12.34 2.88 -6.74
N ILE A 150 13.40 2.24 -6.23
CA ILE A 150 14.71 2.90 -6.04
C ILE A 150 15.33 3.28 -7.38
N ILE A 151 15.31 2.37 -8.36
CA ILE A 151 15.82 2.64 -9.71
C ILE A 151 15.06 3.81 -10.34
N GLY A 152 13.72 3.78 -10.28
CA GLY A 152 12.86 4.87 -10.73
C GLY A 152 13.21 6.19 -10.04
N THR A 153 13.30 6.19 -8.71
CA THR A 153 13.68 7.39 -7.93
C THR A 153 15.01 7.95 -8.41
N GLY A 154 16.03 7.10 -8.58
CA GLY A 154 17.32 7.52 -9.09
C GLY A 154 17.22 8.14 -10.49
N LEU A 155 16.44 7.53 -11.39
CA LEU A 155 16.20 8.09 -12.72
C LEU A 155 15.55 9.49 -12.63
N GLY A 156 14.56 9.67 -11.76
CA GLY A 156 13.92 10.96 -11.53
C GLY A 156 14.87 12.01 -10.96
N VAL A 157 15.68 11.65 -9.97
CA VAL A 157 16.63 12.54 -9.31
C VAL A 157 17.73 13.01 -10.26
N TYR A 158 18.32 12.10 -11.05
CA TYR A 158 19.48 12.43 -11.88
C TYR A 158 19.15 12.84 -13.31
N PHE A 159 18.06 12.32 -13.88
CA PHE A 159 17.68 12.58 -15.28
C PHE A 159 16.37 13.36 -15.41
N GLY A 160 15.60 13.56 -14.33
CA GLY A 160 14.33 14.27 -14.39
C GLY A 160 14.47 15.74 -14.84
N GLY A 161 15.59 16.40 -14.52
CA GLY A 161 15.88 17.76 -14.99
C GLY A 161 16.18 17.88 -16.49
N LEU A 162 16.41 16.76 -17.19
CA LEU A 162 16.58 16.74 -18.65
C LEU A 162 15.23 16.78 -19.39
N LEU A 163 14.13 16.51 -18.69
CA LEU A 163 12.79 16.56 -19.24
C LEU A 163 12.36 18.03 -19.36
N GLN A 164 12.28 18.55 -20.58
CA GLN A 164 11.91 19.95 -20.81
C GLN A 164 10.46 20.25 -20.43
N ASP A 165 9.54 19.29 -20.56
CA ASP A 165 8.16 19.41 -20.10
C ASP A 165 7.65 18.13 -19.43
N PRO A 166 7.93 17.94 -18.13
CA PRO A 166 7.44 16.80 -17.35
C PRO A 166 5.90 16.71 -17.30
N LYS A 167 5.19 17.84 -17.40
CA LYS A 167 3.73 17.88 -17.35
C LYS A 167 3.13 17.31 -18.63
N SER A 168 3.73 17.57 -19.80
CA SER A 168 3.30 16.95 -21.06
C SER A 168 3.34 15.42 -21.04
N LEU A 169 4.21 14.84 -20.20
CA LEU A 169 4.33 13.39 -20.02
C LEU A 169 3.33 12.83 -18.98
N GLY A 170 2.51 13.69 -18.37
CA GLY A 170 1.52 13.30 -17.35
C GLY A 170 2.13 12.85 -16.02
N LEU A 171 3.38 13.24 -15.72
CA LEU A 171 4.07 12.83 -14.50
C LEU A 171 3.37 13.32 -13.22
N ASP A 172 2.68 14.45 -13.29
CA ASP A 172 1.86 15.03 -12.22
C ASP A 172 0.60 14.19 -11.92
N MET A 173 0.08 13.45 -12.92
CA MET A 173 -1.09 12.60 -12.77
C MET A 173 -0.76 11.17 -12.32
N VAL A 174 0.50 10.75 -12.27
CA VAL A 174 0.88 9.34 -12.02
C VAL A 174 0.34 8.83 -10.68
N LEU A 175 0.45 9.61 -9.61
CA LEU A 175 -0.08 9.23 -8.30
C LEU A 175 -1.61 9.07 -8.35
N GLY A 176 -2.32 10.00 -9.00
CA GLY A 176 -3.76 9.95 -9.18
C GLY A 176 -4.20 8.72 -9.98
N CYS A 177 -3.54 8.47 -11.11
CA CYS A 177 -3.76 7.29 -11.95
C CYS A 177 -3.49 5.99 -11.20
N PHE A 178 -2.43 5.93 -10.39
CA PHE A 178 -2.11 4.75 -9.56
C PHE A 178 -3.24 4.46 -8.56
N LEU A 179 -3.66 5.47 -7.78
CA LEU A 179 -4.73 5.31 -6.79
C LEU A 179 -6.07 4.95 -7.47
N LEU A 180 -6.37 5.56 -8.61
CA LEU A 180 -7.57 5.27 -9.39
C LEU A 180 -7.56 3.84 -9.95
N ALA A 181 -6.45 3.41 -10.54
CA ALA A 181 -6.29 2.04 -11.07
C ALA A 181 -6.46 1.00 -9.96
N MET A 182 -5.88 1.25 -8.79
CA MET A 182 -6.04 0.39 -7.61
C MET A 182 -7.49 0.34 -7.12
N ALA A 183 -8.17 1.50 -7.03
CA ALA A 183 -9.57 1.55 -6.66
C ALA A 183 -10.41 0.73 -7.66
N LEU A 184 -10.24 0.95 -8.96
CA LEU A 184 -11.01 0.29 -10.02
C LEU A 184 -10.75 -1.21 -10.14
N GLY A 185 -9.54 -1.68 -9.81
CA GLY A 185 -9.17 -3.09 -9.78
C GLY A 185 -9.80 -3.88 -8.63
N GLY A 186 -10.28 -3.19 -7.58
CA GLY A 186 -10.96 -3.81 -6.45
C GLY A 186 -12.33 -4.41 -6.78
N LYS A 187 -12.80 -5.34 -5.94
CA LYS A 187 -14.16 -5.87 -6.04
C LYS A 187 -15.18 -4.77 -5.74
N LYS A 188 -16.01 -4.46 -6.73
CA LYS A 188 -17.06 -3.45 -6.61
C LYS A 188 -18.28 -4.07 -5.94
N SER A 189 -18.78 -3.42 -4.89
CA SER A 189 -20.07 -3.74 -4.28
C SER A 189 -20.79 -2.44 -3.93
N PRO A 190 -22.13 -2.43 -3.81
CA PRO A 190 -22.86 -1.22 -3.42
C PRO A 190 -22.33 -0.60 -2.13
N ARG A 191 -21.92 -1.43 -1.16
CA ARG A 191 -21.34 -0.97 0.10
C ARG A 191 -19.98 -0.29 -0.09
N VAL A 192 -19.13 -0.83 -0.96
CA VAL A 192 -17.83 -0.22 -1.30
C VAL A 192 -18.04 1.12 -2.02
N LEU A 193 -19.02 1.20 -2.93
CA LEU A 193 -19.35 2.46 -3.61
C LEU A 193 -19.82 3.53 -2.63
N VAL A 194 -20.70 3.18 -1.67
CA VAL A 194 -21.11 4.11 -0.60
C VAL A 194 -19.90 4.58 0.21
N ALA A 195 -19.02 3.65 0.60
CA ALA A 195 -17.81 4.00 1.34
C ALA A 195 -16.92 4.98 0.55
N TRP A 196 -16.74 4.75 -0.75
CA TRP A 196 -15.98 5.66 -1.62
C TRP A 196 -16.65 7.02 -1.74
N THR A 197 -17.96 7.08 -1.97
CA THR A 197 -18.68 8.35 -2.12
C THR A 197 -18.62 9.17 -0.84
N VAL A 198 -18.86 8.57 0.33
CA VAL A 198 -18.80 9.31 1.60
C VAL A 198 -17.37 9.76 1.90
N THR A 199 -16.38 8.91 1.66
CA THR A 199 -14.95 9.28 1.83
C THR A 199 -14.57 10.45 0.92
N ALA A 200 -15.00 10.41 -0.34
CA ALA A 200 -14.73 11.47 -1.31
C ALA A 200 -15.41 12.78 -0.91
N LEU A 201 -16.69 12.74 -0.52
CA LEU A 201 -17.43 13.93 -0.07
C LEU A 201 -16.83 14.53 1.20
N ALA A 202 -16.44 13.70 2.18
CA ALA A 202 -15.79 14.15 3.40
C ALA A 202 -14.43 14.80 3.12
N SER A 203 -13.63 14.22 2.22
CA SER A 203 -12.34 14.78 1.80
C SER A 203 -12.52 16.11 1.06
N LEU A 204 -13.49 16.21 0.13
CA LEU A 204 -13.79 17.46 -0.59
C LEU A 204 -14.32 18.56 0.33
N ALA A 205 -15.18 18.21 1.28
CA ALA A 205 -15.66 19.12 2.32
C ALA A 205 -14.49 19.66 3.14
N ALA A 206 -13.59 18.79 3.58
CA ALA A 206 -12.41 19.18 4.33
C ALA A 206 -11.45 20.04 3.49
N TRP A 207 -11.26 19.73 2.21
CA TRP A 207 -10.46 20.56 1.32
C TRP A 207 -11.01 21.99 1.19
N LYS A 208 -12.34 22.15 1.21
CA LYS A 208 -13.00 23.46 1.09
C LYS A 208 -13.00 24.27 2.39
N TRP A 209 -13.15 23.62 3.55
CA TRP A 209 -13.45 24.29 4.81
C TRP A 209 -12.40 24.13 5.92
N LEU A 210 -11.46 23.19 5.78
CA LEU A 210 -10.40 22.94 6.78
C LEU A 210 -9.03 23.39 6.25
N PRO A 211 -8.02 23.51 7.14
CA PRO A 211 -6.66 23.85 6.74
C PRO A 211 -6.08 22.89 5.70
N ALA A 212 -5.07 23.35 4.95
CA ALA A 212 -4.37 22.56 3.95
C ALA A 212 -3.94 21.19 4.51
N ASN A 213 -3.97 20.16 3.66
CA ASN A 213 -3.58 18.76 3.97
C ASN A 213 -4.52 17.99 4.93
N THR A 214 -5.46 18.65 5.62
CA THR A 214 -6.42 17.99 6.53
C THR A 214 -7.39 17.05 5.80
N HIS A 215 -7.64 17.30 4.51
CA HIS A 215 -8.54 16.52 3.66
C HIS A 215 -8.16 15.03 3.59
N VAL A 216 -6.86 14.71 3.59
CA VAL A 216 -6.37 13.33 3.58
C VAL A 216 -6.74 12.61 4.88
N VAL A 217 -6.55 13.27 6.03
CA VAL A 217 -6.85 12.71 7.35
C VAL A 217 -8.36 12.49 7.51
N VAL A 218 -9.17 13.49 7.15
CA VAL A 218 -10.63 13.38 7.21
C VAL A 218 -11.15 12.27 6.30
N GLY A 219 -10.63 12.16 5.07
CA GLY A 219 -10.97 11.06 4.17
C GLY A 219 -10.61 9.70 4.77
N ALA A 220 -9.39 9.55 5.32
CA ALA A 220 -8.95 8.30 5.94
C ALA A 220 -9.83 7.89 7.14
N LEU A 221 -10.18 8.84 8.00
CA LEU A 221 -11.07 8.60 9.15
C LEU A 221 -12.49 8.23 8.72
N ALA A 222 -13.06 8.94 7.74
CA ALA A 222 -14.39 8.66 7.22
C ALA A 222 -14.46 7.26 6.57
N GLY A 223 -13.48 6.94 5.71
CA GLY A 223 -13.39 5.63 5.07
C GLY A 223 -13.17 4.50 6.07
N GLY A 224 -12.30 4.71 7.07
CA GLY A 224 -12.06 3.76 8.16
C GLY A 224 -13.31 3.49 9.00
N ALA A 225 -14.05 4.54 9.37
CA ALA A 225 -15.29 4.42 10.13
C ALA A 225 -16.35 3.61 9.37
N ILE A 226 -16.55 3.89 8.08
CA ILE A 226 -17.50 3.12 7.25
C ILE A 226 -17.03 1.68 7.09
N GLY A 227 -15.73 1.46 6.89
CA GLY A 227 -15.16 0.12 6.82
C GLY A 227 -15.47 -0.70 8.07
N PHE A 228 -15.25 -0.10 9.24
CA PHE A 228 -15.49 -0.73 10.53
C PHE A 228 -16.97 -1.01 10.79
N PHE A 229 -17.85 -0.01 10.65
CA PHE A 229 -19.25 -0.17 11.04
C PHE A 229 -20.14 -0.82 9.97
N TRP A 230 -19.78 -0.76 8.69
CA TRP A 230 -20.69 -1.13 7.58
C TRP A 230 -20.16 -2.29 6.72
N LEU A 231 -18.84 -2.42 6.52
CA LEU A 231 -18.27 -3.45 5.64
C LEU A 231 -17.98 -4.77 6.36
N GLU A 232 -17.88 -4.77 7.69
CA GLU A 232 -17.66 -5.99 8.46
C GLU A 232 -18.93 -6.87 8.42
N ARG A 233 -18.88 -8.02 7.73
CA ARG A 233 -19.92 -9.05 7.84
C ARG A 233 -19.66 -9.82 9.13
N LYS A 234 -20.61 -9.76 10.07
CA LYS A 234 -20.65 -10.68 11.20
C LYS A 234 -20.60 -12.13 10.65
N PRO A 235 -19.68 -12.99 11.10
CA PRO A 235 -19.71 -14.40 10.72
C PRO A 235 -21.09 -14.97 11.08
N ALA A 236 -21.72 -15.70 10.16
CA ALA A 236 -22.91 -16.46 10.50
C ALA A 236 -22.51 -17.46 11.61
N PRO A 237 -23.31 -17.61 12.69
CA PRO A 237 -23.06 -18.67 13.66
C PRO A 237 -23.05 -19.99 12.89
N ALA A 238 -22.02 -20.81 13.14
CA ALA A 238 -21.97 -22.16 12.61
C ALA A 238 -23.26 -22.86 13.05
N SER A 239 -24.11 -23.21 12.10
CA SER A 239 -25.26 -24.05 12.39
C SER A 239 -24.72 -25.37 12.90
N ASP A 240 -25.04 -25.71 14.14
CA ASP A 240 -24.87 -27.03 14.72
C ASP A 240 -25.54 -28.05 13.78
N ALA A 241 -24.74 -28.65 12.91
CA ALA A 241 -25.12 -29.77 12.06
C ALA A 241 -24.30 -31.00 12.51
N GLU A 242 -24.32 -31.25 13.81
CA GLU A 242 -23.85 -32.48 14.45
C GLU A 242 -24.86 -32.86 15.54
N ASP A 243 -26.13 -33.13 15.18
CA ASP A 243 -27.00 -33.96 16.03
C ASP A 243 -28.25 -34.47 15.27
N SER A 244 -28.13 -35.38 14.30
CA SER A 244 -29.29 -36.20 13.86
C SER A 244 -28.98 -37.42 12.97
N THR A 245 -27.87 -38.15 13.15
CA THR A 245 -27.66 -39.44 12.43
C THR A 245 -27.24 -40.61 13.31
N HIS A 246 -27.45 -40.52 14.63
CA HIS A 246 -27.44 -41.66 15.54
C HIS A 246 -28.81 -41.81 16.20
N ASP A 247 -29.82 -42.17 15.41
CA ASP A 247 -30.89 -43.10 15.80
C ASP A 247 -31.91 -43.24 14.67
N ARG A 248 -31.82 -44.36 13.95
CA ARG A 248 -32.92 -45.23 13.46
C ARG A 248 -32.44 -46.20 12.40
#